data_AF-A0A3A4JZD0-F1
#
_entry.id   AF-A0A3A4JZD0-F1
#
_cell.length_a   1.000
_cell.length_b   1.000
_cell.length_c   1.000
_cell.angle_alpha   90.00
_cell.angle_beta   90.00
_cell.angle_gamma   90.00
#
_symmetry.space_group_name_H-M   'P 1'
#
loop_
_entity.id
_entity.type
_entity.pdbx_description
1 polymer ?
#
loop_
_entity_poly.entity_id
_entity_poly.type
_entity_poly.pdbx_seq_one_letter_code
_entity_poly.pdbx_strand_id
1 'polypeptide(L)'
;MDSHDIFFLDPVAVRAMADGMGTAGAEIRVIGRGGAIADGVADGLPGATMPTTLHTVARRADAAMGAVASALLEMGGIAVGALITYEQQQEQVAAKINDAAETVR
;
A
#
# COMPACT_ATOMS: atom_id res chain seq x y z
N MET A 1 34.07 12.31 -0.42
CA MET A 1 32.78 12.15 0.27
C MET A 1 32.26 10.81 -0.19
N ASP A 2 32.72 9.74 0.46
CA ASP A 2 32.42 8.36 0.08
C ASP A 2 31.00 8.03 0.52
N SER A 3 30.05 8.18 -0.39
CA SER A 3 28.63 7.92 -0.14
C SER A 3 28.30 6.43 -0.32
N HIS A 4 29.07 5.56 0.33
CA HIS A 4 28.53 4.27 0.72
C HIS A 4 27.60 4.50 1.91
N ASP A 5 26.47 5.17 1.66
CA ASP A 5 25.27 4.93 2.46
C ASP A 5 24.90 3.48 2.18
N ILE A 6 25.50 2.57 2.96
CA ILE A 6 25.13 1.16 2.98
C ILE A 6 23.67 1.17 3.44
N PHE A 7 22.75 1.12 2.48
CA PHE A 7 21.32 1.00 2.72
C PHE A 7 21.11 -0.35 3.42
N PHE A 8 21.08 -0.31 4.76
CA PHE A 8 20.62 -1.41 5.58
C PHE A 8 19.10 -1.43 5.48
N LEU A 9 18.61 -2.11 4.45
CA LEU A 9 17.20 -2.45 4.34
C LEU A 9 16.96 -3.65 5.28
N ASP A 10 16.10 -3.48 6.28
CA ASP A 10 15.58 -4.60 7.06
C ASP A 10 14.41 -5.23 6.26
N PRO A 11 14.59 -6.43 5.66
CA PRO A 11 13.57 -7.02 4.82
C PRO A 11 12.30 -7.35 5.61
N VAL A 12 12.43 -7.69 6.90
CA VAL A 12 11.29 -8.04 7.75
C VAL A 12 10.44 -6.79 8.01
N ALA A 13 11.08 -5.66 8.33
CA ALA A 13 10.39 -4.40 8.56
C ALA A 13 9.69 -3.89 7.29
N VAL A 14 10.34 -3.96 6.13
CA VAL A 14 9.76 -3.54 4.85
C VAL A 14 8.59 -4.42 4.45
N ARG A 15 8.68 -5.74 4.70
CA ARG A 15 7.58 -6.66 4.45
C ARG A 15 6.37 -6.39 5.37
N ALA A 16 6.61 -6.18 6.66
CA ALA A 16 5.57 -5.81 7.60
C ALA A 16 4.90 -4.47 7.22
N MET A 17 5.68 -3.50 6.73
CA MET A 17 5.15 -2.25 6.18
C MET A 17 4.27 -2.50 4.95
N ALA A 18 4.73 -3.29 3.98
CA ALA A 18 3.97 -3.61 2.78
C ALA A 18 2.64 -4.31 3.09
N ASP A 19 2.67 -5.30 4.00
CA ASP A 19 1.48 -6.01 4.46
C ASP A 19 0.51 -5.05 5.18
N GLY A 20 1.04 -4.15 6.02
CA GLY A 20 0.26 -3.11 6.70
C GLY A 20 -0.41 -2.13 5.73
N MET A 21 0.28 -1.71 4.67
CA MET A 21 -0.30 -0.87 3.62
C MET A 21 -1.37 -1.61 2.82
N GLY A 22 -1.16 -2.90 2.56
CA GLY A 22 -2.15 -3.79 1.94
C GLY A 22 -3.45 -3.87 2.74
N THR A 23 -3.33 -4.19 4.02
CA THR A 23 -4.47 -4.28 4.95
C THR A 23 -5.17 -2.94 5.11
N ALA A 24 -4.43 -1.85 5.36
CA ALA A 24 -5.02 -0.52 5.50
C ALA A 24 -5.74 -0.07 4.22
N GLY A 25 -5.18 -0.35 3.04
CA GLY A 25 -5.82 -0.08 1.76
C GLY A 25 -7.11 -0.89 1.58
N ALA A 26 -7.15 -2.15 2.02
CA ALA A 26 -8.36 -2.97 1.98
C ALA A 26 -9.45 -2.46 2.94
N GLU A 27 -9.06 -2.11 4.18
CA GLU A 27 -9.98 -1.57 5.20
C GLU A 27 -10.60 -0.24 4.77
N ILE A 28 -9.81 0.67 4.19
CA ILE A 28 -10.29 1.97 3.70
C ILE A 28 -11.34 1.79 2.59
N ARG A 29 -11.26 0.75 1.74
CA ARG A 29 -12.33 0.46 0.75
C ARG A 29 -13.65 0.05 1.39
N VAL A 30 -13.59 -0.60 2.55
CA VAL A 30 -14.78 -1.04 3.28
C VAL A 30 -15.40 0.15 4.01
N ILE A 31 -14.58 0.95 4.69
CA ILE A 31 -15.02 2.12 5.47
C ILE A 31 -15.48 3.26 4.54
N GLY A 32 -14.80 3.46 3.41
CA GLY A 32 -15.09 4.50 2.42
C GLY A 32 -16.37 4.26 1.59
N ARG A 33 -17.34 3.49 2.08
CA ARG A 33 -18.67 3.27 1.46
C ARG A 33 -19.77 4.10 2.15
N GLY A 34 -19.45 5.31 2.60
CA GLY A 34 -20.39 6.18 3.30
C GLY A 34 -21.56 6.62 2.42
N GLY A 35 -21.35 6.78 1.12
CA GLY A 35 -22.40 7.08 0.14
C GLY A 35 -23.42 5.95 -0.04
N ALA A 36 -23.01 4.68 0.06
CA ALA A 36 -23.95 3.56 0.01
C ALA A 36 -24.90 3.52 1.22
N ILE A 37 -24.43 3.99 2.39
CA ILE A 37 -25.26 4.14 3.58
C ILE A 37 -26.27 5.28 3.39
N ALA A 38 -25.82 6.42 2.84
CA ALA A 38 -26.70 7.55 2.54
C ALA A 38 -27.77 7.18 1.50
N ASP A 39 -27.41 6.46 0.45
CA ASP A 39 -28.34 5.97 -0.58
C ASP A 39 -29.33 4.95 0.01
N GLY A 40 -28.89 4.02 0.87
CA GLY A 40 -29.77 3.08 1.56
C GLY A 40 -30.76 3.72 2.55
N VAL A 41 -30.40 4.85 3.17
CA VAL A 41 -31.32 5.63 4.03
C VAL A 41 -32.38 6.36 3.20
N ALA A 42 -32.01 6.87 2.02
CA ALA A 42 -32.95 7.50 1.10
C ALA A 42 -33.96 6.49 0.52
N ASP A 43 -33.50 5.28 0.18
CA ASP A 43 -34.34 4.21 -0.36
C ASP A 43 -35.23 3.55 0.72
N GLY A 44 -34.73 3.43 1.95
CA GLY A 44 -35.44 2.77 3.06
C GLY A 44 -36.45 3.65 3.79
N LEU A 45 -36.42 4.98 3.60
CA LEU A 45 -37.31 5.93 4.26
C LEU A 45 -38.01 6.86 3.24
N PRO A 46 -39.05 6.36 2.54
CA PRO A 46 -39.79 7.15 1.56
C PRO A 46 -40.40 8.40 2.21
N GLY A 47 -39.90 9.58 1.84
CA GLY A 47 -40.29 10.88 2.41
C GLY A 47 -39.19 11.61 3.20
N ALA A 48 -38.07 10.95 3.48
CA ALA A 48 -36.89 11.62 4.04
C ALA A 48 -36.22 12.49 2.97
N THR A 49 -36.32 13.81 3.11
CA THR A 49 -35.56 14.76 2.29
C THR A 49 -34.13 14.85 2.80
N MET A 50 -33.27 13.95 2.32
CA MET A 50 -31.82 14.09 2.47
C MET A 50 -31.34 15.25 1.58
N PRO A 51 -30.69 16.29 2.11
CA PRO A 51 -30.13 17.36 1.31
C PRO A 51 -29.17 16.82 0.25
N THR A 52 -29.35 17.22 -1.01
CA THR A 52 -28.51 16.79 -2.15
C THR A 52 -27.03 17.08 -1.96
N THR A 53 -26.71 18.08 -1.14
CA THR A 53 -25.35 18.41 -0.70
C THR A 53 -24.70 17.29 0.10
N LEU A 54 -25.45 16.59 0.96
CA LEU A 54 -24.94 15.47 1.76
C LEU A 54 -24.63 14.24 0.88
N HIS A 55 -25.47 13.92 -0.10
CA HIS A 55 -25.15 12.88 -1.09
C HIS A 55 -23.88 13.21 -1.89
N THR A 56 -23.74 14.47 -2.32
CA THR A 56 -22.58 14.92 -3.09
C THR A 56 -21.29 14.85 -2.26
N VAL A 57 -21.34 15.26 -1.00
CA VAL A 57 -20.21 15.20 -0.07
C VAL A 57 -19.86 13.75 0.25
N ALA A 58 -20.84 12.89 0.52
CA ALA A 58 -20.62 11.47 0.78
C ALA A 58 -19.95 10.77 -0.42
N ARG A 59 -20.42 11.01 -1.66
CA ARG A 59 -19.78 10.46 -2.87
C ARG A 59 -18.35 10.97 -3.08
N ARG A 60 -18.08 12.24 -2.76
CA ARG A 60 -16.72 12.79 -2.84
C ARG A 60 -15.80 12.18 -1.80
N ALA A 61 -16.30 11.96 -0.59
CA ALA A 61 -15.55 11.27 0.47
C ALA A 61 -15.27 9.82 0.05
N ASP A 62 -16.24 9.10 -0.50
CA ASP A 62 -16.06 7.72 -1.00
C ASP A 62 -15.00 7.67 -2.11
N ALA A 63 -15.05 8.60 -3.07
CA ALA A 63 -14.07 8.68 -4.15
C ALA A 63 -12.65 8.98 -3.61
N ALA A 64 -12.53 9.90 -2.66
CA ALA A 64 -11.25 10.21 -2.02
C ALA A 64 -10.69 9.01 -1.25
N MET A 65 -11.53 8.32 -0.49
CA MET A 65 -11.15 7.11 0.24
C MET A 65 -10.74 5.98 -0.71
N GLY A 66 -11.44 5.80 -1.83
CA GLY A 66 -11.07 4.84 -2.87
C GLY A 66 -9.70 5.15 -3.51
N ALA A 67 -9.38 6.42 -3.71
CA ALA A 67 -8.08 6.86 -4.21
C ALA A 67 -6.96 6.57 -3.19
N VAL A 68 -7.18 6.90 -1.91
CA VAL A 68 -6.23 6.60 -0.82
C VAL A 68 -5.99 5.10 -0.70
N ALA A 69 -7.06 4.30 -0.73
CA ALA A 69 -6.96 2.85 -0.71
C ALA A 69 -6.15 2.28 -1.88
N SER A 70 -6.28 2.86 -3.06
CA SER A 70 -5.53 2.42 -4.24
C SER A 70 -4.07 2.80 -4.13
N ALA A 71 -3.76 4.03 -3.69
CA ALA A 71 -2.39 4.47 -3.44
C ALA A 71 -1.68 3.60 -2.38
N LEU A 72 -2.38 3.20 -1.31
CA LEU A 72 -1.81 2.31 -0.29
C LEU A 72 -1.48 0.92 -0.84
N LEU A 73 -2.35 0.34 -1.67
CA LEU A 73 -2.05 -0.93 -2.33
C LEU A 73 -0.85 -0.81 -3.29
N GLU A 74 -0.80 0.26 -4.08
CA GLU A 74 0.31 0.50 -5.01
C GLU A 74 1.64 0.67 -4.28
N MET A 75 1.66 1.49 -3.21
CA MET A 75 2.86 1.67 -2.40
C MET A 75 3.31 0.37 -1.72
N GLY A 76 2.37 -0.47 -1.25
CA GLY A 76 2.67 -1.80 -0.73
C GLY A 76 3.33 -2.69 -1.80
N GLY A 77 2.83 -2.68 -3.02
CA GLY A 77 3.44 -3.40 -4.15
C GLY A 77 4.85 -2.91 -4.50
N ILE A 78 5.07 -1.58 -4.48
CA ILE A 78 6.38 -0.97 -4.70
C ILE A 78 7.36 -1.42 -3.60
N ALA A 79 6.93 -1.44 -2.34
CA ALA A 79 7.76 -1.88 -1.22
C ALA A 79 8.18 -3.36 -1.36
N VAL A 80 7.27 -4.24 -1.79
CA VAL A 80 7.60 -5.65 -2.10
C VAL A 80 8.58 -5.75 -3.28
N GLY A 81 8.39 -4.95 -4.34
CA GLY A 81 9.31 -4.94 -5.48
C GLY A 81 10.72 -4.49 -5.10
N ALA A 82 10.83 -3.49 -4.23
CA ALA A 82 12.11 -3.03 -3.69
C ALA A 82 12.80 -4.12 -2.86
N LEU A 83 12.03 -4.84 -2.03
CA LEU A 83 12.54 -5.96 -1.24
C LEU A 83 13.12 -7.09 -2.10
N ILE A 84 12.39 -7.52 -3.14
CA ILE A 84 12.87 -8.55 -4.08
C ILE A 84 14.17 -8.10 -4.76
N THR A 85 14.23 -6.85 -5.20
CA THR A 85 15.43 -6.29 -5.85
C THR A 85 16.62 -6.30 -4.90
N TYR A 86 16.40 -5.95 -3.63
CA TYR A 86 17.43 -5.98 -2.60
C TYR A 86 17.94 -7.40 -2.33
N GLU A 87 17.04 -8.38 -2.17
CA GLU A 87 17.41 -9.78 -1.97
C GLU A 87 18.22 -10.34 -3.16
N GLN A 88 17.82 -10.03 -4.39
CA GLN A 88 18.56 -10.42 -5.60
C GLN A 88 19.96 -9.80 -5.67
N GLN A 89 20.11 -8.54 -5.26
CA GLN A 89 21.43 -7.91 -5.18
C GLN A 89 22.33 -8.59 -4.15
N GLN A 90 21.78 -8.92 -2.98
CA GLN A 90 22.53 -9.62 -1.93
C GLN A 90 22.98 -11.02 -2.38
N GLU A 91 22.11 -11.76 -3.07
CA GLU A 91 22.45 -13.08 -3.62
C GLU A 91 23.57 -13.00 -4.67
N GLN A 92 23.52 -12.01 -5.57
CA GLN A 92 24.58 -11.80 -6.56
C GLN A 92 25.91 -11.39 -5.91
N VAL A 93 25.89 -10.58 -4.87
CA VAL A 93 27.10 -10.19 -4.14
C VAL A 93 27.70 -11.40 -3.41
N ALA A 94 26.86 -12.19 -2.73
CA ALA A 94 27.30 -13.42 -2.06
C ALA A 94 27.91 -14.43 -3.04
N ALA A 95 27.30 -14.63 -4.21
CA ALA A 95 27.83 -15.50 -5.26
C ALA A 95 29.22 -15.03 -5.74
N LYS A 96 29.39 -13.74 -6.03
CA LYS A 96 30.69 -13.18 -6.44
C LYS A 96 31.78 -13.34 -5.39
N ILE A 97 31.44 -13.21 -4.10
CA ILE A 97 32.39 -13.43 -3.01
C ILE A 97 32.82 -14.89 -2.94
N ASN A 98 31.89 -15.84 -3.11
CA ASN A 98 32.20 -17.27 -3.13
C ASN A 98 33.09 -17.65 -4.33
N ASP A 99 32.77 -17.16 -5.53
CA ASP A 99 33.60 -17.38 -6.72
C ASP A 99 35.02 -16.80 -6.57
N ALA A 100 35.14 -15.62 -5.96
CA ALA A 100 36.43 -15.01 -5.63
C ALA A 100 37.21 -15.82 -4.57
N ALA A 101 36.52 -16.47 -3.64
CA ALA A 101 37.15 -17.31 -2.63
C ALA A 101 37.63 -18.66 -3.21
N GLU A 102 36.95 -19.21 -4.20
CA GLU A 102 37.39 -20.44 -4.90
C GLU A 102 38.59 -20.20 -5.82
N THR A 103 38.69 -19.03 -6.46
CA THR A 103 39.82 -18.68 -7.35
C THR A 103 41.14 -18.39 -6.62
N VAL A 104 41.11 -18.21 -5.30
CA VAL A 104 42.31 -17.95 -4.46
C VAL A 104 42.86 -19.24 -3.82
N ARG A 105 42.15 -20.38 -3.92
CA ARG A 105 42.61 -21.70 -3.48
C ARG A 105 43.34 -22.45 -4.58
#